data_AF-A0A4Y9Q175-F1
#
_entry.id   AF-A0A4Y9Q175-F1
#
_cell.length_a   1.000
_cell.length_b   1.000
_cell.length_c   1.000
_cell.angle_alpha   90.00
_cell.angle_beta   90.00
_cell.angle_gamma   90.00
#
_symmetry.space_group_name_H-M   'P 1'
#
loop_
_entity.id
_entity.type
_entity.pdbx_description
1 polymer ?
#
loop_
_entity_poly.entity_id
_entity_poly.type
_entity_poly.pdbx_seq_one_letter_code
_entity_poly.pdbx_strand_id
1 'polypeptide(L)'
;MTEPFEAGWAGEARWYVHFLKGSPSSEVALQVQISPDGLNWIDHESPEIHTPAVGLATITVRAFGLWLRLKTARTTGADEVLLRIYLELKE
;
A
#
# COMPACT_ATOMS: atom_id res chain seq x y z
N MET A 1 -0.10 -8.50 0.57
CA MET A 1 0.12 -7.67 1.77
C MET A 1 1.62 -7.55 1.97
N THR A 2 2.13 -6.38 2.34
CA THR A 2 3.48 -6.25 2.88
C THR A 2 3.58 -6.80 4.30
N GLU A 3 4.79 -6.96 4.82
CA GLU A 3 5.01 -7.06 6.26
C GLU A 3 4.56 -5.76 6.98
N PRO A 4 4.29 -5.82 8.30
CA PRO A 4 4.13 -4.63 9.13
C PRO A 4 5.39 -3.78 9.21
N PHE A 5 5.21 -2.46 9.28
CA PHE A 5 6.28 -1.49 9.53
C PHE A 5 5.94 -0.65 10.75
N GLU A 6 6.82 -0.65 11.75
CA GLU A 6 6.74 0.26 12.89
C GLU A 6 7.22 1.65 12.46
N ALA A 7 6.34 2.64 12.57
CA ALA A 7 6.52 3.98 12.00
C ALA A 7 6.08 5.09 12.97
N GLY A 8 5.93 4.80 14.27
CA GLY A 8 5.40 5.74 15.27
C GLY A 8 6.21 7.04 15.47
N TRP A 9 7.42 7.10 14.92
CA TRP A 9 8.27 8.30 14.92
C TRP A 9 7.99 9.25 13.75
N ALA A 10 7.30 8.80 12.69
CA ALA A 10 7.07 9.56 11.48
C ALA A 10 5.70 10.26 11.47
N GLY A 11 5.63 11.48 10.92
CA GLY A 11 4.39 12.23 10.68
C GLY A 11 3.81 12.03 9.28
N GLU A 12 4.63 11.59 8.33
CA GLU A 12 4.26 11.36 6.92
C GLU A 12 4.81 10.03 6.40
N ALA A 13 3.97 9.31 5.66
CA ALA A 13 4.35 8.12 4.92
C ALA A 13 3.99 8.28 3.44
N ARG A 14 4.89 7.83 2.57
CA ARG A 14 4.71 7.78 1.12
C ARG A 14 5.02 6.37 0.63
N TRP A 15 4.01 5.72 0.08
CA TRP A 15 4.15 4.45 -0.62
C TRP A 15 4.44 4.69 -2.10
N TYR A 16 5.37 3.93 -2.66
CA TYR A 16 5.53 3.76 -4.10
C TYR A 16 5.36 2.29 -4.46
N VAL A 17 4.42 2.00 -5.35
CA VAL A 17 4.12 0.65 -5.84
C VAL A 17 4.51 0.58 -7.31
N HIS A 18 5.57 -0.16 -7.60
CA HIS A 18 6.06 -0.39 -8.95
C HIS A 18 5.61 -1.77 -9.44
N PHE A 19 4.82 -1.78 -10.51
CA PHE A 19 4.40 -3.00 -11.19
C PHE A 19 5.52 -3.50 -12.10
N LEU A 20 6.29 -4.49 -11.63
CA LEU A 20 7.39 -5.11 -12.39
C LEU A 20 6.88 -6.09 -13.45
N LYS A 21 5.72 -6.70 -13.20
CA LYS A 21 4.98 -7.56 -14.13
C LYS A 21 3.50 -7.31 -13.93
N GLY A 22 2.75 -7.30 -15.02
CA GLY A 22 1.30 -7.12 -15.03
C GLY A 22 0.81 -6.74 -16.43
N SER A 23 -0.42 -6.25 -16.50
CA SER A 23 -1.08 -5.86 -17.75
C SER A 23 -2.01 -4.67 -17.52
N PRO A 24 -2.17 -3.75 -18.50
CA PRO A 24 -3.16 -2.68 -18.41
C PRO A 24 -4.60 -3.18 -18.29
N SER A 25 -4.88 -4.43 -18.66
CA SER A 25 -6.20 -5.06 -18.53
C SER A 25 -6.44 -5.74 -17.18
N SER A 26 -5.44 -5.75 -16.28
CA SER A 26 -5.58 -6.21 -14.91
C SER A 26 -5.62 -5.01 -13.97
N GLU A 27 -6.46 -5.06 -12.95
CA GLU A 27 -6.59 -3.99 -11.96
C GLU A 27 -6.17 -4.50 -10.58
N VAL A 28 -5.51 -3.63 -9.81
CA VAL A 28 -5.08 -3.86 -8.44
C VAL A 28 -5.63 -2.76 -7.54
N ALA A 29 -6.27 -3.18 -6.45
CA ALA A 29 -6.64 -2.35 -5.33
C ALA A 29 -5.49 -2.28 -4.31
N LEU A 30 -5.22 -1.07 -3.82
CA LEU A 30 -4.20 -0.75 -2.84
C LEU A 30 -4.85 -0.04 -1.65
N GLN A 31 -4.77 -0.64 -0.47
CA GLN A 31 -5.35 -0.10 0.77
C GLN A 31 -4.30 -0.04 1.86
N VAL A 32 -4.09 1.15 2.42
CA VAL A 32 -3.24 1.32 3.59
C VAL A 32 -4.01 0.86 4.82
N GLN A 33 -3.33 0.10 5.68
CA GLN A 33 -3.86 -0.32 6.96
C GLN A 33 -2.97 0.17 8.08
N ILE A 34 -3.60 0.51 9.20
CA ILE A 34 -2.95 0.98 10.42
C ILE A 34 -3.26 0.08 11.59
N SER A 35 -2.37 0.09 12.58
CA SER A 35 -2.55 -0.64 13.82
C SER A 35 -1.89 0.06 15.00
N PRO A 36 -2.50 0.05 16.20
CA PRO A 36 -1.85 0.52 17.41
C PRO A 36 -0.85 -0.49 17.99
N ASP A 37 -0.96 -1.78 17.66
CA ASP A 37 -0.20 -2.86 18.32
C ASP A 37 0.54 -3.80 17.35
N GLY A 38 0.39 -3.58 16.04
CA GLY A 38 0.95 -4.45 14.99
C GLY A 38 0.20 -5.77 14.82
N LEU A 39 -0.87 -6.01 15.58
CA LEU A 39 -1.63 -7.26 15.61
C LEU A 39 -3.06 -7.06 15.08
N ASN A 40 -3.73 -6.00 15.50
CA ASN A 40 -5.10 -5.65 15.14
C ASN A 40 -5.10 -4.52 14.13
N TRP A 41 -5.62 -4.78 12.93
CA TRP A 41 -5.49 -3.88 11.78
C TRP A 41 -6.84 -3.37 11.32
N ILE A 42 -6.89 -2.08 11.00
CA ILE A 42 -8.02 -1.42 10.35
C ILE A 42 -7.56 -0.73 9.08
N ASP A 43 -8.49 -0.52 8.15
CA ASP A 43 -8.21 0.30 6.98
C ASP A 43 -8.04 1.76 7.43
N HIS A 44 -6.97 2.40 6.97
CA HIS A 44 -6.73 3.82 7.18
C HIS A 44 -7.80 4.64 6.43
N GLU A 45 -8.10 5.87 6.88
CA GLU A 45 -9.19 6.67 6.29
C GLU A 45 -8.90 7.14 4.84
N SER A 46 -7.66 6.96 4.38
CA SER A 46 -7.28 7.19 2.98
C SER A 46 -8.06 6.23 2.06
N PRO A 47 -8.59 6.73 0.93
CA PRO A 47 -9.39 5.90 0.02
C PRO A 47 -8.58 4.75 -0.57
N GLU A 48 -9.24 3.62 -0.81
CA GLU A 48 -8.68 2.52 -1.59
C GLU A 48 -8.36 3.00 -3.01
N ILE A 49 -7.14 2.74 -3.47
CA ILE A 49 -6.72 3.12 -4.82
C ILE A 49 -6.86 1.91 -5.73
N HIS A 50 -7.67 2.07 -6.78
CA HIS A 50 -7.74 1.14 -7.91
C HIS A 50 -6.84 1.66 -9.03
N THR A 51 -5.92 0.82 -9.49
CA THR A 51 -4.98 1.17 -10.55
C THR A 51 -4.77 -0.01 -11.50
N PRO A 52 -4.56 0.24 -12.81
CA PRO A 52 -4.05 -0.78 -13.70
C PRO A 52 -2.74 -1.36 -13.18
N ALA A 53 -2.48 -2.64 -13.43
CA ALA A 53 -1.30 -3.35 -12.98
C ALA A 53 -0.04 -3.04 -13.82
N VAL A 54 0.20 -1.76 -14.11
CA VAL A 54 1.34 -1.27 -14.90
C VAL A 54 1.86 0.06 -14.36
N GLY A 55 3.16 0.30 -14.55
CA GLY A 55 3.79 1.57 -14.18
C GLY A 55 3.98 1.74 -12.67
N LEU A 56 3.71 2.96 -12.18
CA LEU A 56 3.93 3.38 -10.80
C LEU A 56 2.66 3.98 -10.22
N ALA A 57 2.30 3.53 -9.02
CA ALA A 57 1.26 4.13 -8.19
C ALA A 57 1.87 4.66 -6.88
N THR A 58 1.23 5.67 -6.30
CA THR A 58 1.67 6.23 -5.02
C THR A 58 0.50 6.56 -4.10
N ILE A 59 0.73 6.43 -2.80
CA ILE A 59 -0.22 6.76 -1.74
C ILE A 59 0.53 7.59 -0.70
N THR A 60 -0.06 8.71 -0.26
CA THR A 60 0.42 9.40 0.94
C THR A 60 -0.56 9.28 2.09
N VAL A 61 0.03 9.15 3.27
CA VAL A 61 -0.67 8.90 4.52
C VAL A 61 -0.04 9.80 5.58
N ARG A 62 -0.87 10.37 6.44
CA ARG A 62 -0.48 11.14 7.64
C ARG A 62 -1.34 10.64 8.80
N ALA A 63 -0.99 10.98 10.04
CA ALA A 63 -1.77 10.63 11.23
C ALA A 63 -2.08 9.12 11.37
N PHE A 64 -1.17 8.26 10.92
CA PHE A 64 -1.37 6.81 10.84
C PHE A 64 -1.06 6.03 12.14
N GLY A 65 -0.61 6.72 13.20
CA GLY A 65 -0.29 6.07 14.47
C GLY A 65 1.03 5.31 14.44
N LEU A 66 1.05 4.09 14.99
CA LEU A 66 2.29 3.36 15.28
C LEU A 66 2.72 2.40 14.18
N TRP A 67 1.79 1.66 13.59
CA TRP A 67 2.10 0.62 12.61
C TRP A 67 1.38 0.84 11.29
N LEU A 68 2.10 0.59 10.20
CA LEU A 68 1.62 0.69 8.83
C LEU A 68 1.85 -0.61 8.08
N ARG A 69 0.93 -0.95 7.17
CA ARG A 69 1.18 -1.93 6.11
C ARG A 69 0.35 -1.59 4.88
N LEU A 70 0.72 -2.16 3.73
CA LEU A 70 -0.02 -2.03 2.50
C LEU A 70 -0.69 -3.36 2.12
N LYS A 71 -2.02 -3.35 2.09
CA LYS A 71 -2.82 -4.42 1.51
C LYS A 71 -2.93 -4.19 0.01
N THR A 72 -2.70 -5.25 -0.76
CA THR A 72 -2.74 -5.26 -2.22
C THR A 72 -3.63 -6.41 -2.66
N ALA A 73 -4.61 -6.16 -3.52
CA ALA A 73 -5.50 -7.19 -4.04
C ALA A 73 -5.70 -6.99 -5.55
N ARG A 74 -5.50 -8.04 -6.34
CA ARG A 74 -5.92 -8.01 -7.76
C ARG A 74 -7.44 -8.11 -7.81
N THR A 75 -8.10 -7.11 -8.38
CA THR A 75 -9.56 -7.03 -8.49
C THR A 75 -10.06 -7.59 -9.82
N THR A 76 -9.28 -7.43 -10.89
CA THR A 76 -9.60 -7.96 -12.23
C THR A 76 -8.36 -8.47 -12.97
N GLY A 77 -8.57 -9.28 -14.01
CA GLY A 77 -7.52 -9.86 -14.84
C GLY A 77 -6.91 -11.16 -14.29
N ALA A 78 -6.31 -11.94 -15.18
CA ALA A 78 -5.73 -13.26 -14.87
C ALA A 78 -4.19 -13.26 -14.87
N ASP A 79 -3.57 -12.19 -15.36
CA ASP A 79 -2.12 -12.12 -15.50
C ASP A 79 -1.43 -12.12 -14.14
N GLU A 80 -0.25 -12.75 -14.09
CA GLU A 80 0.62 -12.68 -12.92
C GLU A 80 1.08 -11.23 -12.70
N VAL A 81 0.87 -10.73 -11.48
CA VAL A 81 1.28 -9.39 -11.07
C VAL A 81 2.44 -9.50 -10.09
N LEU A 82 3.55 -8.83 -10.40
CA LEU A 82 4.71 -8.73 -9.52
C LEU A 82 4.93 -7.27 -9.13
N LEU A 83 4.99 -7.02 -7.83
CA LEU A 83 5.14 -5.68 -7.26
C LEU A 83 6.51 -5.51 -6.61
N ARG A 84 7.07 -4.31 -6.72
CA ARG A 84 8.09 -3.79 -5.83
C ARG A 84 7.53 -2.59 -5.10
N ILE A 85 7.58 -2.65 -3.77
CA ILE A 85 6.98 -1.64 -2.90
C ILE A 85 8.08 -0.94 -2.11
N TYR A 86 8.03 0.38 -2.11
CA TYR A 86 8.88 1.24 -1.28
C TYR A 86 7.99 2.00 -0.30
N LEU A 87 8.47 2.12 0.94
CA LEU A 87 7.89 2.98 1.96
C LEU A 87 8.94 4.02 2.35
N GLU A 88 8.60 5.30 2.17
CA GLU A 88 9.36 6.42 2.70
C GLU A 88 8.62 7.02 3.90
N LEU A 89 9.36 7.23 4.99
CA LEU A 89 8.86 7.81 6.23
C LEU A 89 9.58 9.14 6.50
N LYS A 90 8.83 10.15 6.92
CA LYS A 90 9.35 11.48 7.27
C LYS A 90 8.70 11.98 8.56
N GLU A 91 9.47 12.76 9.32
CA GLU A 91 9.01 13.54 10.47
C GLU A 91 8.14 14.72 10.02
#